data_AF-A0A0P1LIS1-F1
#
_entry.id   AF-A0A0P1LIS1-F1
#
_cell.length_a   1.000
_cell.length_b   1.000
_cell.length_c   1.000
_cell.angle_alpha   90.00
_cell.angle_beta   90.00
_cell.angle_gamma   90.00
#
_symmetry.space_group_name_H-M   'P 1'
#
loop_
_entity.id
_entity.type
_entity.pdbx_description
1 polymer ?
#
loop_
_entity_poly.entity_id
_entity_poly.type
_entity_poly.pdbx_seq_one_letter_code
_entity_poly.pdbx_strand_id
1 'polypeptide(L)'
;MRCSEVKNNLVDYATGKLNSVEIAEHLEKCEDCRLEFERIKNVVSILSEYKIEEPSEFYWSNFLYRVKRKIAQRNNISTFALKPILFAPSMAVIIIGFLLGIGFSNLFMSQPDFYFSQVSDFEITGVLIKPSELSGVSTETLEMAVSYLYEKYQIPYIDAKIENYQEIDIEEVLKRIENKF
;
A
#
# COMPACT_ATOMS: atom_id res chain seq x y z
N MET A 1 -32.59 -12.12 -5.92
CA MET A 1 -31.45 -11.19 -5.74
C MET A 1 -30.43 -11.37 -6.85
N ARG A 2 -29.74 -10.27 -7.19
CA ARG A 2 -28.59 -10.30 -8.13
C ARG A 2 -27.31 -10.63 -7.36
N CYS A 3 -26.36 -11.35 -8.00
CA CYS A 3 -25.09 -11.71 -7.35
C CYS A 3 -24.33 -10.49 -6.81
N SER A 4 -24.36 -9.36 -7.53
CA SER A 4 -23.71 -8.12 -7.09
C SER A 4 -24.26 -7.60 -5.75
N GLU A 5 -25.57 -7.73 -5.52
CA GLU A 5 -26.19 -7.30 -4.27
C GLU A 5 -25.81 -8.23 -3.13
N VAL A 6 -25.74 -9.53 -3.39
CA VAL A 6 -25.33 -10.53 -2.39
C VAL A 6 -23.87 -10.30 -2.00
N LYS A 7 -22.96 -10.17 -2.97
CA LYS A 7 -21.52 -9.96 -2.73
C LYS A 7 -21.23 -8.75 -1.85
N ASN A 8 -21.89 -7.63 -2.12
CA ASN A 8 -21.73 -6.41 -1.30
C ASN A 8 -22.15 -6.58 0.16
N ASN A 9 -22.98 -7.57 0.45
CA ASN A 9 -23.51 -7.84 1.79
C ASN A 9 -22.90 -9.08 2.46
N LEU A 10 -22.00 -9.82 1.79
CA LEU A 10 -21.47 -11.09 2.32
C LEU A 10 -20.68 -10.90 3.61
N VAL A 11 -19.96 -9.78 3.77
CA VAL A 11 -19.16 -9.51 5.00
C VAL A 11 -20.06 -9.28 6.21
N ASP A 12 -21.08 -8.44 6.07
CA ASP A 12 -22.03 -8.17 7.14
C ASP A 12 -22.87 -9.41 7.47
N TYR A 13 -23.20 -10.21 6.45
CA TYR A 13 -23.87 -11.49 6.65
C TYR A 13 -22.97 -12.52 7.36
N ALA A 14 -21.70 -12.65 6.96
CA ALA A 14 -20.74 -13.57 7.58
C ALA A 14 -20.39 -13.21 9.04
N THR A 15 -20.44 -11.92 9.37
CA THR A 15 -20.21 -11.42 10.75
C THR A 15 -21.49 -11.39 11.59
N GLY A 16 -22.64 -11.79 11.04
CA GLY A 16 -23.93 -11.79 11.74
C GLY A 16 -24.55 -10.40 11.96
N LYS A 17 -23.98 -9.35 11.36
CA LYS A 17 -24.53 -7.98 11.40
C LYS A 17 -25.75 -7.82 10.52
N LEU A 18 -25.89 -8.66 9.49
CA LEU A 18 -27.02 -8.70 8.59
C LEU A 18 -27.65 -10.09 8.59
N ASN A 19 -28.95 -10.17 8.87
CA ASN A 19 -29.74 -11.39 8.73
C ASN A 19 -30.74 -11.20 7.58
N SER A 20 -30.55 -11.92 6.48
CA SER A 20 -31.44 -11.88 5.31
C SER A 20 -31.74 -13.29 4.80
N VAL A 21 -33.03 -13.62 4.71
CA VAL A 21 -33.51 -14.89 4.14
C VAL A 21 -33.20 -14.97 2.65
N GLU A 22 -33.30 -13.85 1.92
CA GLU A 22 -33.02 -13.79 0.49
C GLU A 22 -31.56 -14.10 0.16
N ILE A 23 -30.63 -13.69 1.02
CA ILE A 23 -29.20 -14.03 0.89
C ILE A 23 -29.00 -15.53 1.13
N ALA A 24 -29.62 -16.10 2.17
CA ALA A 24 -29.53 -17.53 2.45
C ALA A 24 -30.03 -18.37 1.26
N GLU A 25 -31.20 -18.05 0.73
CA GLU A 25 -31.76 -18.72 -0.45
C GLU A 25 -30.87 -18.57 -1.70
N HIS A 26 -30.20 -17.43 -1.86
CA HIS A 26 -29.27 -17.22 -2.98
C HIS A 26 -28.01 -18.08 -2.83
N LEU A 27 -27.45 -18.19 -1.61
CA LEU A 27 -26.27 -19.01 -1.34
C LEU A 27 -26.52 -20.50 -1.54
N GLU A 28 -27.77 -20.97 -1.39
CA GLU A 28 -28.15 -22.35 -1.73
C GLU A 28 -28.12 -22.61 -3.25
N LYS A 29 -28.39 -21.59 -4.06
CA LYS A 29 -28.59 -21.71 -5.52
C LYS A 29 -27.38 -21.26 -6.34
N CYS A 30 -26.52 -20.38 -5.81
CA CYS A 30 -25.40 -19.79 -6.52
C CYS A 30 -24.06 -20.27 -5.95
N GLU A 31 -23.37 -21.13 -6.70
CA GLU A 31 -22.05 -21.66 -6.34
C GLU A 31 -21.02 -20.56 -6.08
N ASP A 32 -20.93 -19.58 -6.98
CA ASP A 32 -19.92 -18.53 -6.91
C ASP A 32 -20.03 -17.70 -5.63
N CYS A 33 -21.26 -17.28 -5.29
CA CYS A 33 -21.52 -16.51 -4.07
C CYS A 33 -21.28 -17.36 -2.82
N ARG A 34 -21.57 -18.67 -2.87
CA ARG A 34 -21.29 -19.60 -1.76
C ARG A 34 -19.80 -19.77 -1.51
N LEU A 35 -19.01 -19.97 -2.56
CA LEU A 35 -17.55 -20.09 -2.44
C LEU A 35 -16.93 -18.80 -1.87
N GLU A 36 -17.41 -17.64 -2.30
CA GLU A 36 -16.97 -16.34 -1.79
C GLU A 36 -17.35 -16.17 -0.31
N PHE A 37 -18.57 -16.54 0.06
CA PHE A 37 -19.03 -16.53 1.45
C PHE A 37 -18.16 -17.40 2.36
N GLU A 38 -17.84 -18.64 1.93
CA GLU A 38 -16.99 -19.53 2.71
C GLU A 38 -15.57 -18.97 2.90
N ARG A 39 -15.00 -18.31 1.88
CA ARG A 39 -13.69 -17.62 2.02
C ARG A 39 -13.76 -16.51 3.06
N ILE A 40 -14.79 -15.67 3.02
CA ILE A 40 -14.99 -14.58 3.98
C ILE A 40 -15.15 -15.14 5.39
N LYS A 41 -15.98 -16.17 5.56
CA LYS A 41 -16.22 -16.84 6.84
C LYS A 41 -14.94 -17.41 7.44
N ASN A 42 -14.06 -17.99 6.60
CA ASN A 42 -12.78 -18.52 7.03
C ASN A 42 -11.85 -17.40 7.55
N VAL A 43 -11.77 -16.28 6.85
CA VAL A 43 -11.01 -15.09 7.31
C VAL A 43 -11.58 -14.56 8.63
N VAL A 44 -12.90 -14.43 8.75
CA VAL A 44 -13.56 -13.96 9.98
C VAL A 44 -13.27 -14.93 11.15
N SER A 45 -13.27 -16.24 10.92
CA SER A 45 -12.93 -17.23 11.93
C SER A 45 -11.51 -17.03 12.46
N ILE A 46 -10.53 -16.90 11.56
CA ILE A 46 -9.12 -16.67 11.92
C ILE A 46 -8.97 -15.39 12.75
N LEU A 47 -9.64 -14.31 12.34
CA LEU A 47 -9.61 -13.03 13.05
C LEU A 47 -10.28 -13.12 14.43
N SER A 48 -11.31 -13.95 14.59
CA SER A 48 -12.03 -14.12 15.86
C SER A 48 -11.23 -14.91 16.91
N GLU A 49 -10.32 -15.77 16.46
CA GLU A 49 -9.41 -16.52 17.34
C GLU A 49 -8.28 -15.63 17.86
N TYR A 50 -7.95 -14.55 17.15
CA TYR A 50 -6.91 -13.62 17.54
C TYR A 50 -7.38 -12.75 18.71
N LYS A 51 -6.93 -13.10 19.93
CA LYS A 51 -7.11 -12.25 21.10
C LYS A 51 -6.21 -11.03 20.99
N ILE A 52 -6.81 -9.89 20.66
CA ILE A 52 -6.10 -8.61 20.71
C ILE A 52 -5.98 -8.22 22.18
N GLU A 53 -4.74 -8.14 22.68
CA GLU A 53 -4.50 -7.57 24.01
C GLU A 53 -4.92 -6.10 24.03
N GLU A 54 -5.78 -5.74 24.97
CA GLU A 54 -6.15 -4.34 25.13
C GLU A 54 -4.92 -3.53 25.58
N PRO A 55 -4.60 -2.40 24.91
CA PRO A 55 -3.51 -1.55 25.34
C PRO A 55 -3.75 -1.04 26.76
N SER A 56 -2.70 -1.02 27.58
CA SER A 56 -2.76 -0.49 28.95
C SER A 56 -3.30 0.95 29.02
N GLU A 57 -3.89 1.35 30.16
CA GLU A 57 -4.32 2.75 30.37
C GLU A 57 -3.18 3.77 30.16
N PHE A 58 -1.95 3.36 30.46
CA PHE A 58 -0.77 4.17 30.21
C PHE A 58 -0.52 4.44 28.72
N TYR A 59 -0.84 3.50 27.85
CA TYR A 59 -0.78 3.71 26.40
C TYR A 59 -1.74 4.81 25.96
N TRP A 60 -2.98 4.78 26.45
CA TRP A 60 -4.02 5.74 26.09
C TRP A 60 -3.75 7.16 26.59
N SER A 61 -3.25 7.31 27.81
CA SER A 61 -2.89 8.62 28.36
C SER A 61 -1.79 9.32 27.53
N ASN A 62 -0.87 8.55 26.94
CA ASN A 62 0.20 9.06 26.09
C ASN A 62 -0.17 9.16 24.61
N PHE A 63 -1.23 8.48 24.16
CA PHE A 63 -1.64 8.45 22.76
C PHE A 63 -1.91 9.84 22.21
N LEU A 64 -2.71 10.65 22.91
CA LEU A 64 -3.03 12.02 22.48
C LEU A 64 -1.80 12.90 22.38
N TYR A 65 -0.85 12.77 23.31
CA TYR A 65 0.41 13.50 23.26
C TYR A 65 1.23 13.12 22.02
N ARG A 66 1.34 11.83 21.70
CA ARG A 66 2.03 11.34 20.49
C ARG A 66 1.38 11.84 19.21
N VAL A 67 0.05 11.83 19.14
CA VAL A 67 -0.71 12.35 17.99
C VAL A 67 -0.47 13.85 17.82
N LYS A 68 -0.64 14.63 18.89
CA LYS A 68 -0.38 16.09 18.87
C LYS A 68 1.05 16.41 18.43
N ARG A 69 2.04 15.66 18.94
CA ARG A 69 3.44 15.82 18.56
C ARG A 69 3.68 15.54 17.08
N LYS A 70 3.11 14.46 16.52
CA LYS A 70 3.22 14.17 15.08
C LYS A 70 2.56 15.24 14.21
N ILE A 71 1.40 15.77 14.62
CA ILE A 71 0.73 16.87 13.91
C ILE A 71 1.61 18.13 13.93
N ALA A 72 2.15 18.49 15.11
CA ALA A 72 3.03 19.64 15.24
C ALA A 72 4.31 19.50 14.41
N GLN A 73 4.92 18.31 14.37
CA GLN A 73 6.09 18.02 13.52
C GLN A 73 5.77 18.14 12.03
N ARG A 74 4.57 17.73 11.61
CA ARG A 74 4.14 17.87 10.20
C ARG A 74 3.91 19.33 9.81
N ASN A 75 3.37 20.15 10.72
CA ASN A 75 3.20 21.59 10.49
C ASN A 75 4.51 22.38 10.59
N ASN A 76 5.56 21.79 11.17
CA ASN A 76 6.88 22.40 11.28
C ASN A 76 7.83 21.98 10.15
N ILE A 77 7.31 21.34 9.08
CA ILE A 77 7.97 21.37 7.78
C ILE A 77 7.83 22.82 7.31
N SER A 78 8.75 23.65 7.80
CA SER A 78 9.02 24.98 7.26
C SER A 78 8.96 24.83 5.76
N THR A 79 7.97 25.49 5.15
CA THR A 79 8.06 25.84 3.74
C THR A 79 9.43 26.49 3.62
N PHE A 80 10.36 25.74 3.07
CA PHE A 80 11.71 26.20 2.81
C PHE A 80 11.46 27.36 1.86
N ALA A 81 11.42 28.57 2.41
CA ALA A 81 11.22 29.80 1.69
C ALA A 81 12.50 29.98 0.90
N LEU A 82 12.59 29.23 -0.21
CA LEU A 82 13.53 29.43 -1.28
C LEU A 82 13.31 30.86 -1.70
N LYS A 83 14.11 31.76 -1.14
CA LYS A 83 14.20 33.15 -1.58
C LYS A 83 14.42 33.06 -3.10
N PRO A 84 13.48 33.47 -3.95
CA PRO A 84 13.53 33.18 -5.38
C PRO A 84 14.52 34.08 -6.14
N ILE A 85 15.58 34.55 -5.48
CA ILE A 85 16.31 35.75 -5.90
C ILE A 85 17.52 35.49 -6.82
N LEU A 86 17.85 34.24 -7.18
CA LEU A 86 19.02 34.00 -8.06
C LEU A 86 18.83 33.03 -9.24
N PHE A 87 17.64 32.46 -9.47
CA PHE A 87 17.42 31.53 -10.61
C PHE A 87 16.61 32.11 -11.79
N ALA A 88 16.25 33.40 -11.75
CA ALA A 88 15.50 34.06 -12.81
C ALA A 88 16.17 33.98 -14.22
N PRO A 89 17.50 34.13 -14.40
CA PRO A 89 18.08 34.03 -15.74
C PRO A 89 18.15 32.59 -16.28
N SER A 90 18.17 31.56 -15.40
CA SER A 90 18.27 30.16 -15.83
C SER A 90 16.96 29.61 -16.40
N MET A 91 15.82 30.01 -15.85
CA MET A 91 14.51 29.55 -16.33
C MET A 91 14.18 30.09 -17.73
N ALA A 92 14.60 31.32 -18.05
CA ALA A 92 14.37 31.90 -19.37
C ALA A 92 15.11 31.11 -20.47
N VAL A 93 16.34 30.67 -20.21
CA VAL A 93 17.13 29.85 -21.15
C VAL A 93 16.47 28.48 -21.36
N ILE A 94 15.96 27.86 -20.29
CA ILE A 94 15.27 26.56 -20.38
C ILE A 94 13.96 26.70 -21.17
N ILE A 95 13.16 27.76 -20.92
CA ILE A 95 11.89 27.99 -21.63
C ILE A 95 12.14 28.26 -23.12
N ILE A 96 13.15 29.09 -23.46
CA ILE A 96 13.53 29.36 -24.85
C ILE A 96 14.04 28.07 -25.52
N GLY A 97 14.90 27.30 -24.84
CA GLY A 97 15.37 26.01 -25.35
C GLY A 97 14.24 25.00 -25.56
N PHE A 98 13.26 24.95 -24.66
CA PHE A 98 12.11 24.06 -24.74
C PHE A 98 11.15 24.45 -25.89
N LEU A 99 10.88 25.75 -26.07
CA LEU A 99 10.07 26.24 -27.19
C LEU A 99 10.75 26.01 -28.54
N LEU A 100 12.07 26.19 -28.62
CA LEU A 100 12.84 25.88 -29.82
C LEU A 100 12.91 24.36 -30.07
N GLY A 101 13.03 23.56 -29.02
CA GLY A 101 13.03 22.09 -29.09
C GLY A 101 11.71 21.52 -29.60
N ILE A 102 10.57 22.00 -29.09
CA ILE A 102 9.24 21.60 -29.56
C ILE A 102 8.99 22.06 -31.01
N GLY A 103 9.46 23.27 -31.35
CA GLY A 103 9.40 23.76 -32.73
C GLY A 103 10.19 22.90 -33.71
N PHE A 104 11.36 22.40 -33.29
CA PHE A 104 12.21 21.53 -34.10
C PHE A 104 11.76 20.05 -34.12
N SER A 105 11.14 19.54 -33.05
CA SER A 105 10.66 18.15 -33.00
C SER A 105 9.56 17.87 -34.00
N ASN A 106 8.75 18.87 -34.37
CA ASN A 106 7.72 18.74 -35.40
C ASN A 106 8.29 18.57 -36.83
N LEU A 107 9.57 18.88 -37.05
CA LEU A 107 10.23 18.67 -38.34
C LEU A 107 10.98 17.35 -38.45
N PHE A 108 11.19 16.62 -37.34
CA PHE A 108 12.05 15.43 -37.32
C PHE A 108 11.50 14.20 -36.59
N MET A 109 10.31 14.26 -35.97
CA MET A 109 9.76 13.11 -35.24
C MET A 109 8.85 12.27 -36.14
N SER A 110 9.48 11.31 -36.83
CA SER A 110 8.82 10.08 -37.26
C SER A 110 8.25 9.40 -36.02
N GLN A 111 6.95 9.07 -36.02
CA GLN A 111 6.28 8.48 -34.86
C GLN A 111 7.02 7.22 -34.37
N PRO A 112 7.46 7.14 -33.11
CA PRO A 112 7.66 5.85 -32.48
C PRO A 112 6.31 5.38 -31.94
N ASP A 113 5.79 4.29 -32.50
CA ASP A 113 4.68 3.54 -31.93
C ASP A 113 5.12 2.99 -30.56
N PHE A 114 4.87 3.76 -29.50
CA PHE A 114 5.13 3.32 -28.14
C PHE A 114 3.93 2.51 -27.65
N TYR A 115 4.03 1.19 -27.82
CA TYR A 115 3.11 0.21 -27.26
C TYR A 115 3.25 0.16 -25.73
N PHE A 116 2.39 0.87 -25.01
CA PHE A 116 2.05 0.52 -23.62
C PHE A 116 0.89 -0.49 -23.65
N SER A 117 1.21 -1.77 -23.85
CA SER A 117 0.25 -2.83 -23.63
C SER A 117 0.15 -3.13 -22.14
N GLN A 118 -1.02 -2.86 -21.56
CA GLN A 118 -1.66 -3.57 -20.46
C GLN A 118 -0.78 -3.93 -19.25
N VAL A 119 -0.81 -3.06 -18.24
CA VAL A 119 -0.78 -3.52 -16.85
C VAL A 119 -2.18 -3.30 -16.30
N SER A 120 -3.08 -4.21 -16.67
CA SER A 120 -4.42 -4.34 -16.08
C SER A 120 -4.29 -4.88 -14.66
N ASP A 121 -4.94 -4.20 -13.73
CA ASP A 121 -5.45 -4.76 -12.46
C ASP A 121 -4.43 -5.47 -11.57
N PHE A 122 -3.50 -4.70 -11.00
CA PHE A 122 -2.94 -5.07 -9.71
C PHE A 122 -3.91 -4.64 -8.60
N GLU A 123 -5.01 -5.39 -8.44
CA GLU A 123 -5.74 -5.40 -7.18
C GLU A 123 -4.76 -5.92 -6.11
N ILE A 124 -4.33 -5.00 -5.23
CA ILE A 124 -3.52 -5.31 -4.06
C ILE A 124 -4.38 -6.11 -3.08
N THR A 125 -4.59 -7.38 -3.41
CA THR A 125 -4.87 -8.42 -2.44
C THR A 125 -3.55 -8.65 -1.71
N GLY A 126 -3.59 -8.61 -0.37
CA GLY A 126 -2.44 -8.93 0.46
C GLY A 126 -2.07 -10.40 0.30
N VAL A 127 -1.42 -10.73 -0.81
CA VAL A 127 -0.86 -12.05 -1.06
C VAL A 127 0.44 -12.12 -0.27
N LEU A 128 0.43 -12.90 0.81
CA LEU A 128 1.65 -13.37 1.46
C LEU A 128 2.39 -14.25 0.44
N ILE A 129 3.29 -13.66 -0.33
CA ILE A 129 4.16 -14.39 -1.26
C ILE A 129 5.07 -15.26 -0.42
N LYS A 130 5.03 -16.58 -0.63
CA LYS A 130 5.95 -17.50 0.04
C LYS A 130 7.39 -17.16 -0.40
N PRO A 131 8.37 -17.10 0.51
CA PRO A 131 9.75 -16.73 0.18
C PRO A 131 10.36 -17.56 -0.97
N SER A 132 9.94 -18.80 -1.14
CA SER A 132 10.38 -19.70 -2.23
C SER A 132 9.99 -19.23 -3.63
N GLU A 133 8.98 -18.36 -3.76
CA GLU A 133 8.48 -17.84 -5.04
C GLU A 133 9.17 -16.53 -5.45
N LEU A 134 10.03 -15.96 -4.61
CA LEU A 134 10.80 -14.74 -4.92
C LEU A 134 12.05 -14.97 -5.78
N SER A 135 12.35 -16.22 -6.16
CA SER A 135 13.61 -16.60 -6.84
C SER A 135 13.80 -16.04 -8.26
N GLY A 136 12.84 -15.26 -8.79
CA GLY A 136 12.95 -14.58 -10.09
C GLY A 136 12.65 -13.08 -10.06
N VAL A 137 12.44 -12.48 -8.89
CA VAL A 137 12.11 -11.05 -8.77
C VAL A 137 13.39 -10.23 -8.85
N SER A 138 13.41 -9.24 -9.75
CA SER A 138 14.56 -8.34 -9.88
C SER A 138 14.79 -7.57 -8.58
N THR A 139 16.05 -7.32 -8.25
CA THR A 139 16.45 -6.55 -7.06
C THR A 139 15.82 -5.16 -7.03
N GLU A 140 15.64 -4.54 -8.20
CA GLU A 140 15.00 -3.23 -8.36
C GLU A 140 13.50 -3.26 -7.98
N THR A 141 12.79 -4.33 -8.34
CA THR A 141 11.38 -4.51 -7.94
C THR A 141 11.24 -4.71 -6.43
N LEU A 142 12.18 -5.45 -5.84
CA LEU A 142 12.25 -5.65 -4.39
C LEU A 142 12.51 -4.35 -3.64
N GLU A 143 13.48 -3.54 -4.10
CA GLU A 143 13.77 -2.22 -3.53
C GLU A 143 12.55 -1.30 -3.59
N MET A 144 11.86 -1.25 -4.73
CA MET A 144 10.66 -0.43 -4.90
C MET A 144 9.52 -0.86 -3.97
N ALA A 145 9.29 -2.17 -3.82
CA ALA A 145 8.28 -2.71 -2.92
C ALA A 145 8.60 -2.39 -1.46
N VAL A 146 9.86 -2.56 -1.06
CA VAL A 146 10.33 -2.25 0.29
C VAL A 146 10.20 -0.75 0.57
N SER A 147 10.64 0.12 -0.34
CA SER A 147 10.47 1.58 -0.21
C SER A 147 9.01 1.99 -0.06
N TYR A 148 8.11 1.40 -0.86
CA TYR A 148 6.67 1.66 -0.74
C TYR A 148 6.10 1.23 0.61
N LEU A 149 6.50 0.06 1.13
CA LEU A 149 6.08 -0.41 2.45
C LEU A 149 6.62 0.51 3.57
N TYR A 150 7.86 0.98 3.46
CA TYR A 150 8.43 1.94 4.40
C TYR A 150 7.64 3.25 4.44
N GLU A 151 7.36 3.82 3.27
CA GLU A 151 6.63 5.09 3.15
C GLU A 151 5.20 4.96 3.69
N LYS A 152 4.52 3.87 3.33
CA LYS A 152 3.11 3.66 3.67
C LYS A 152 2.89 3.29 5.13
N TYR A 153 3.77 2.47 5.72
CA TYR A 153 3.57 1.91 7.06
C TYR A 153 4.45 2.55 8.15
N GLN A 154 5.28 3.54 7.80
CA GLN A 154 6.15 4.25 8.76
C GLN A 154 6.97 3.29 9.64
N ILE A 155 7.48 2.21 9.05
CA ILE A 155 8.31 1.24 9.76
C ILE A 155 9.56 1.99 10.23
N PRO A 156 9.85 2.03 11.55
CA PRO A 156 11.03 2.72 12.05
C PRO A 156 12.28 2.13 11.42
N TYR A 157 13.18 3.02 10.99
CA TYR A 157 14.47 2.73 10.36
C TYR A 157 15.12 1.49 11.00
N ILE A 158 15.24 0.39 10.25
CA ILE A 158 16.15 -0.69 10.63
C ILE A 158 17.52 -0.04 10.57
N ASP A 159 18.24 -0.08 11.70
CA ASP A 159 19.49 0.66 11.93
C ASP A 159 20.34 0.74 10.65
N ALA A 160 20.74 1.96 10.28
CA ALA A 160 21.53 2.31 9.10
C ALA A 160 22.93 1.68 9.05
N LYS A 161 23.20 0.68 9.89
CA LYS A 161 24.48 -0.02 10.03
C LYS A 161 24.60 -1.27 9.18
N ILE A 162 23.56 -1.66 8.46
CA ILE A 162 23.61 -2.81 7.56
C ILE A 162 23.92 -2.29 6.16
N GLU A 163 25.21 -2.07 5.87
CA GLU A 163 25.71 -1.65 4.55
C GLU A 163 25.58 -2.78 3.49
N ASN A 164 25.14 -3.96 3.89
CA ASN A 164 24.94 -5.10 2.99
C ASN A 164 23.60 -5.79 3.27
N TYR A 165 22.59 -5.53 2.42
CA TYR A 165 21.25 -6.13 2.54
C TYR A 165 21.24 -7.67 2.50
N GLN A 166 22.33 -8.30 2.03
CA GLN A 166 22.49 -9.76 2.05
C GLN A 166 22.74 -10.34 3.45
N GLU A 167 23.08 -9.50 4.44
CA GLU A 167 23.28 -9.92 5.84
C GLU A 167 22.06 -9.66 6.72
N ILE A 168 20.94 -9.18 6.15
CA ILE A 168 19.70 -9.03 6.90
C ILE A 168 19.15 -10.43 7.16
N ASP A 169 19.31 -10.88 8.40
CA ASP A 169 18.65 -12.09 8.89
C ASP A 169 17.13 -11.86 8.91
N ILE A 170 16.47 -12.35 7.85
CA ILE A 170 15.03 -12.25 7.67
C ILE A 170 14.30 -12.92 8.83
N GLU A 171 14.84 -13.99 9.41
CA GLU A 171 14.22 -14.67 10.55
C GLU A 171 14.26 -13.77 11.79
N GLU A 172 15.34 -13.03 12.02
CA GLU A 172 15.40 -12.07 13.13
C GLU A 172 14.44 -10.88 12.93
N VAL A 173 14.30 -10.38 11.71
CA VAL A 173 13.34 -9.31 11.40
C VAL A 173 11.91 -9.79 11.62
N LEU A 174 11.57 -10.99 11.15
CA LEU A 174 10.23 -11.59 11.35
C LEU A 174 9.97 -11.86 12.84
N LYS A 175 10.94 -12.35 13.59
CA LYS A 175 10.84 -12.58 15.04
C LYS A 175 10.66 -11.27 15.83
N ARG A 176 11.27 -10.16 15.37
CA ARG A 176 11.05 -8.84 15.98
C ARG A 176 9.67 -8.27 15.65
N ILE A 177 9.12 -8.59 14.49
CA ILE A 177 7.74 -8.25 14.14
C ILE A 177 6.78 -9.07 15.00
N GLU A 178 6.99 -10.38 15.12
CA GLU A 178 6.18 -11.29 15.93
C GLU A 178 6.19 -10.93 17.42
N ASN A 179 7.30 -10.44 17.98
CA ASN A 179 7.35 -9.98 19.37
C ASN A 179 6.77 -8.58 19.61
N LYS A 180 6.38 -7.85 18.56
CA LYS A 180 5.89 -6.47 18.65
C LYS A 180 4.39 -6.36 18.39
N PHE A 181 3.74 -7.46 18.01
CA PHE A 181 2.32 -7.61 17.73
C PHE A 181 1.75 -8.80 18.51
#